data_AF-A0AAU5HHH8-F1
#
_entry.id   AF-A0AAU5HHH8-F1
#
_cell.length_a   1.000
_cell.length_b   1.000
_cell.length_c   1.000
_cell.angle_alpha   90.00
_cell.angle_beta   90.00
_cell.angle_gamma   90.00
#
_symmetry.space_group_name_H-M   'P 1'
#
loop_
_entity.id
_entity.type
_entity.pdbx_description
1 polymer ?
#
loop_
_entity_poly.entity_id
_entity_poly.type
_entity_poly.pdbx_seq_one_letter_code
_entity_poly.pdbx_strand_id
1 'polypeptide(L)' 'MNLSLGVKVLIVVICALVSTIVAMVAGFISHSPGTPAGQAVLYAGGSFAGCLLLCLAVLKALKVL' A
#
# COMPACT_ATOMS: atom_id res chain seq x y z
N MET A 1 -14.82 -5.24 -16.07
CA MET A 1 -14.68 -6.72 -16.18
C MET A 1 -15.59 -7.39 -15.17
N ASN A 2 -16.38 -8.40 -15.56
CA ASN A 2 -17.22 -9.15 -14.60
C ASN A 2 -16.41 -10.27 -13.95
N LEU A 3 -15.50 -9.88 -13.06
CA LEU A 3 -14.72 -10.81 -12.23
C LEU A 3 -15.54 -11.23 -11.02
N SER A 4 -15.45 -12.52 -10.65
CA SER A 4 -16.08 -13.06 -9.44
C SER A 4 -15.63 -12.28 -8.20
N LEU A 5 -16.54 -12.13 -7.23
CA LEU A 5 -16.32 -11.34 -6.01
C LEU A 5 -15.09 -11.81 -5.22
N GLY A 6 -14.83 -13.13 -5.22
CA GLY A 6 -13.62 -13.71 -4.64
C GLY A 6 -12.33 -13.25 -5.31
N VAL A 7 -12.33 -13.10 -6.64
CA VAL A 7 -11.16 -12.63 -7.39
C VAL A 7 -10.90 -11.14 -7.12
N LYS A 8 -11.96 -10.33 -7.00
CA LYS A 8 -11.82 -8.92 -6.62
C LYS A 8 -11.20 -8.75 -5.23
N VAL A 9 -11.65 -9.54 -4.26
CA VAL A 9 -11.09 -9.53 -2.90
C VAL A 9 -9.63 -9.99 -2.92
N LEU A 10 -9.31 -11.06 -3.67
CA LEU A 10 -7.93 -11.54 -3.79
C LEU A 10 -7.00 -10.45 -4.37
N ILE A 11 -7.44 -9.72 -5.39
CA ILE A 11 -6.67 -8.63 -5.98
C ILE A 11 -6.43 -7.51 -4.97
N VAL A 12 -7.44 -7.12 -4.20
CA VAL A 12 -7.29 -6.09 -3.16
C VAL A 12 -6.30 -6.53 -2.08
N VAL A 13 -6.35 -7.80 -1.67
CA VAL A 13 -5.41 -8.39 -0.71
C VAL A 13 -3.99 -8.37 -1.25
N ILE A 14 -3.79 -8.73 -2.52
CA ILE A 14 -2.47 -8.64 -3.17
C ILE A 14 -1.96 -7.20 -3.20
N CYS A 15 -2.81 -6.23 -3.56
CA CYS A 15 -2.44 -4.82 -3.51
C CYS A 15 -2.04 -4.37 -2.08
N ALA A 16 -2.74 -4.83 -1.06
CA ALA A 16 -2.39 -4.54 0.33
C ALA A 16 -1.04 -5.16 0.73
N LEU A 17 -0.77 -6.40 0.34
CA LEU A 17 0.51 -7.09 0.54
C LEU A 17 1.67 -6.35 -0.13
N VAL A 18 1.50 -5.94 -1.39
CA VAL A 18 2.52 -5.14 -2.10
C VAL A 18 2.73 -3.80 -1.40
N SER A 19 1.66 -3.13 -0.99
CA SER A 19 1.76 -1.87 -0.25
C SER A 19 2.49 -2.02 1.09
N THR A 20 2.28 -3.13 1.82
CA THR A 20 3.04 -3.40 3.05
C THR A 20 4.54 -3.57 2.80
N ILE A 21 4.93 -4.16 1.68
CA ILE A 21 6.36 -4.28 1.32
C ILE A 21 6.94 -2.88 1.06
N VAL A 22 6.23 -2.04 0.30
CA VAL A 22 6.65 -0.65 0.03
C VAL A 22 6.80 0.14 1.33
N ALA A 23 5.85 -0.01 2.25
CA ALA A 23 5.88 0.64 3.56
C ALA A 23 7.05 0.20 4.43
N MET A 24 7.37 -1.10 4.45
CA MET A 24 8.56 -1.60 5.15
C MET A 24 9.83 -0.99 4.57
N VAL A 25 9.99 -1.02 3.25
CA VAL A 25 11.17 -0.45 2.58
C VAL A 25 11.30 1.05 2.85
N ALA A 26 10.19 1.80 2.78
CA ALA A 26 10.16 3.22 3.09
C ALA A 26 10.55 3.50 4.56
N GLY A 27 10.05 2.70 5.50
CA GLY A 27 10.42 2.79 6.91
C GLY A 27 11.90 2.49 7.16
N PHE A 28 12.46 1.49 6.47
CA PHE A 28 13.89 1.17 6.52
C PHE A 28 14.76 2.30 5.98
N ILE A 29 14.37 2.92 4.86
CA ILE A 29 15.10 4.04 4.26
C ILE A 29 15.06 5.28 5.16
N SER A 30 13.95 5.52 5.87
CA SER A 30 13.82 6.64 6.80
C SER A 30 14.57 6.45 8.13
N HIS A 31 15.18 5.28 8.36
CA HIS A 31 15.95 5.02 9.56
C HIS A 31 17.34 5.67 9.46
N SER A 32 17.42 6.95 9.80
CA SER A 32 18.68 7.67 10.03
C SER A 32 18.99 7.74 11.53
N PRO A 33 20.28 7.72 11.95
CA PRO A 33 20.66 7.88 13.35
C PRO A 33 20.16 9.24 13.87
N GLY A 34 19.26 9.19 14.86
CA GLY A 34 18.61 10.37 15.45
C GLY A 34 17.14 10.58 15.06
N THR A 35 16.60 9.81 14.11
CA THR A 35 15.18 9.93 13.72
C THR A 35 14.26 9.38 14.82
N PRO A 36 13.32 10.18 15.36
CA PRO A 36 12.34 9.68 16.32
C PRO A 36 11.45 8.62 15.67
N ALA A 37 11.21 7.51 16.37
CA ALA A 37 10.45 6.36 15.84
C ALA A 37 9.07 6.75 15.27
N GLY A 38 8.41 7.76 15.86
CA GLY A 38 7.14 8.28 15.34
C GLY A 38 7.22 8.82 13.91
N GLN A 39 8.33 9.45 13.53
CA GLN A 39 8.50 10.03 12.19
C GLN A 39 8.72 8.94 11.13
N ALA A 40 9.44 7.87 11.48
CA ALA A 40 9.58 6.69 10.62
C ALA A 40 8.25 5.96 10.43
N VAL A 41 7.43 5.83 11.48
CA VAL A 41 6.08 5.23 11.39
C VAL A 41 5.15 6.07 10.53
N LEU A 42 5.16 7.41 10.67
CA LEU A 42 4.35 8.29 9.83
C LEU A 42 4.75 8.22 8.35
N TYR A 43 6.06 8.10 8.06
CA TYR A 43 6.55 7.94 6.69
C TYR A 43 6.19 6.57 6.10
N ALA A 44 6.36 5.49 6.86
CA ALA A 44 5.94 4.14 6.46
C ALA A 44 4.41 4.04 6.28
N GLY A 45 3.64 4.65 7.18
CA GLY A 45 2.18 4.70 7.10
C GLY A 45 1.69 5.52 5.91
N GLY A 46 2.33 6.66 5.63
CA GLY A 46 2.02 7.50 4.47
C GLY A 46 2.33 6.81 3.15
N SER A 47 3.46 6.11 3.05
CA SER A 47 3.81 5.31 1.87
C SER A 47 2.87 4.12 1.68
N PHE A 48 2.46 3.43 2.76
CA PHE A 48 1.42 2.40 2.71
C PHE A 48 0.08 2.95 2.19
N ALA A 49 -0.41 4.04 2.78
CA ALA A 49 -1.70 4.62 2.40
C ALA A 49 -1.67 5.14 0.96
N GLY A 50 -0.57 5.79 0.56
CA GLY A 50 -0.36 6.27 -0.80
C GLY A 50 -0.39 5.14 -1.82
N CYS A 51 0.40 4.09 -1.61
CA CYS A 51 0.46 2.96 -2.56
C CYS A 51 -0.88 2.21 -2.64
N LEU A 52 -1.55 2.01 -1.50
CA LEU A 52 -2.83 1.32 -1.43
C LEU A 52 -3.94 2.12 -2.13
N LEU A 53 -4.03 3.43 -1.89
CA LEU A 53 -4.99 4.29 -2.58
C LEU A 53 -4.74 4.33 -4.09
N LEU A 54 -3.48 4.38 -4.52
CA LEU A 54 -3.12 4.35 -5.94
C LEU A 54 -3.55 3.03 -6.59
N CYS A 55 -3.29 1.89 -5.94
CA CYS A 55 -3.78 0.58 -6.40
C CYS A 55 -5.31 0.53 -6.51
N LEU A 56 -6.03 1.01 -5.50
CA LEU A 56 -7.50 1.06 -5.53
C LEU A 56 -8.03 1.99 -6.62
N ALA A 57 -7.38 3.13 -6.86
CA ALA A 57 -7.72 4.06 -7.92
C ALA A 57 -7.54 3.43 -9.31
N VAL A 58 -6.45 2.69 -9.52
CA VAL A 58 -6.22 1.93 -10.76
C VAL A 58 -7.27 0.85 -10.95
N LEU A 59 -7.61 0.10 -9.90
CA LEU A 59 -8.65 -0.93 -9.96
C LEU A 59 -10.04 -0.33 -10.30
N LYS A 60 -10.33 0.86 -9.79
CA LYS A 60 -11.52 1.65 -10.17
C LYS A 60 -11.48 2.07 -11.64
N ALA A 61 -10.35 2.61 -12.10
CA ALA A 61 -10.17 3.05 -13.49
C ALA A 61 -10.34 1.88 -14.49
N LEU A 62 -9.83 0.69 -14.13
CA LEU A 62 -9.95 -0.53 -14.93
C LEU A 62 -11.34 -1.19 -14.87
N LYS A 63 -12.32 -0.59 -14.16
CA LYS A 63 -13.66 -1.17 -13.91
C LYS A 63 -13.58 -2.62 -13.38
N VAL A 64 -12.57 -2.88 -12.55
CA VAL A 64 -12.44 -4.13 -11.77
C VAL A 64 -13.18 -3.96 -10.44
N LEU A 65 -13.11 -2.76 -9.85
CA LEU A 65 -13.82 -2.33 -8.64
C LEU A 65 -15.00 -1.39 -8.94
#